data_AF-A0A7S2IBZ7-F1
#
_entry.id   AF-A0A7S2IBZ7-F1
#
_cell.length_a   1.000
_cell.length_b   1.000
_cell.length_c   1.000
_cell.angle_alpha   90.00
_cell.angle_beta   90.00
_cell.angle_gamma   90.00
#
_symmetry.space_group_name_H-M   'P 1'
#
loop_
_entity.id
_entity.type
_entity.pdbx_description
1 polymer ?
#
loop_
_entity_poly.entity_id
_entity_poly.type
_entity_poly.pdbx_seq_one_letter_code
_entity_poly.pdbx_strand_id
1 'polypeptide(L)'
;TLTGFFIYIGCVTATASEVEHSCEDDGPGIAGRMEIILGGWVLQIVLVWSAFALLPFSRDKGRSLLSGQIEFEQSERLKRKGGMLVYFLVLDMITFLACSGFLLWFASTRPVSFDQAYQDWAVKHVFFACQIVYGFLSMPFFFFTLPVLKAILTHAVPTAYNRNGICCRYTYPESSRQSREAAKQEEILSQQESNTILGDVKGLFLGRPSPAQ
;
A
#
# COMPACT_ATOMS: atom_id res chain seq x y z
N THR A 1 -16.74 -2.27 -11.45
CA THR A 1 -17.27 -3.42 -10.67
C THR A 1 -18.63 -3.11 -10.06
N LEU A 2 -18.82 -2.05 -9.27
CA LEU A 2 -20.13 -1.69 -8.69
C LEU A 2 -21.23 -1.47 -9.73
N THR A 3 -20.98 -0.65 -10.76
CA THR A 3 -21.94 -0.43 -11.87
C THR A 3 -22.30 -1.74 -12.58
N GLY A 4 -21.32 -2.61 -12.81
CA GLY A 4 -21.55 -3.93 -13.41
C GLY A 4 -22.41 -4.85 -12.54
N PHE A 5 -22.21 -4.84 -11.22
CA PHE A 5 -23.04 -5.57 -10.27
C PHE A 5 -24.49 -5.08 -10.29
N PHE A 6 -24.72 -3.76 -10.30
CA PHE A 6 -26.09 -3.22 -10.38
C PHE A 6 -26.77 -3.53 -11.72
N ILE A 7 -26.03 -3.51 -12.83
CA ILE A 7 -26.57 -3.93 -14.14
C ILE A 7 -26.91 -5.43 -14.12
N TYR A 8 -26.06 -6.27 -13.52
CA TYR A 8 -26.31 -7.70 -13.35
C TYR A 8 -27.56 -7.97 -12.50
N ILE A 9 -27.67 -7.32 -11.33
CA ILE A 9 -28.84 -7.45 -10.47
C ILE A 9 -30.09 -6.94 -11.20
N GLY A 10 -30.02 -5.81 -11.90
CA GLY A 10 -31.14 -5.29 -12.69
C GLY A 10 -31.62 -6.30 -13.75
N CYS A 11 -30.69 -6.96 -14.42
CA CYS A 11 -30.99 -7.97 -15.43
C CYS A 11 -31.62 -9.24 -14.83
N VAL A 12 -31.12 -9.73 -13.68
CA VAL A 12 -31.64 -10.93 -13.01
C VAL A 12 -32.94 -10.69 -12.23
N THR A 13 -33.20 -9.46 -11.77
CA THR A 13 -34.37 -9.12 -10.94
C THR A 13 -35.51 -8.45 -11.70
N ALA A 14 -35.28 -8.00 -12.94
CA ALA A 14 -36.35 -7.48 -13.78
C ALA A 14 -37.43 -8.55 -13.98
N THR A 15 -38.70 -8.19 -13.75
CA THR A 15 -39.83 -9.10 -13.89
C THR A 15 -39.95 -9.58 -15.33
N ALA A 16 -39.89 -10.90 -15.52
CA ALA A 16 -40.06 -11.59 -16.80
C ALA A 16 -41.46 -11.34 -17.39
N SER A 17 -41.63 -10.27 -18.15
CA SER A 17 -42.65 -10.26 -19.20
C SER A 17 -41.99 -10.83 -20.45
N GLU A 18 -42.55 -11.90 -21.02
CA GLU A 18 -41.94 -12.71 -22.09
C GLU A 18 -41.60 -11.92 -23.38
N VAL A 19 -42.04 -10.66 -23.48
CA VAL A 19 -41.94 -9.85 -24.71
C VAL A 19 -40.81 -8.82 -24.65
N GLU A 20 -40.20 -8.56 -23.50
CA GLU A 20 -39.28 -7.40 -23.33
C GLU A 20 -37.97 -7.72 -22.58
N HIS A 21 -37.63 -9.00 -22.40
CA HIS A 21 -36.36 -9.40 -21.78
C HIS A 21 -35.23 -9.45 -22.81
N SER A 22 -34.54 -8.32 -23.02
CA SER A 22 -33.36 -8.24 -23.89
C SER A 22 -32.04 -8.61 -23.19
N CYS A 23 -32.09 -9.21 -22.00
CA CYS A 23 -30.90 -9.60 -21.24
C CYS A 23 -30.00 -10.62 -21.93
N GLU A 24 -30.55 -11.40 -22.88
CA GLU A 24 -29.77 -12.32 -23.71
C GLU A 24 -28.90 -11.58 -24.74
N ASP A 25 -29.32 -10.39 -25.20
CA ASP A 25 -28.64 -9.63 -26.26
C ASP A 25 -27.87 -8.42 -25.69
N ASP A 26 -28.45 -7.73 -24.71
CA ASP A 26 -27.91 -6.51 -24.08
C ASP A 26 -27.39 -6.74 -22.64
N GLY A 27 -27.30 -8.00 -22.23
CA GLY A 27 -26.88 -8.39 -20.89
C GLY A 27 -25.46 -7.94 -20.52
N PRO A 28 -25.19 -7.72 -19.22
CA PRO A 28 -23.85 -7.39 -18.75
C PRO A 28 -22.87 -8.52 -19.08
N GLY A 29 -21.78 -8.16 -19.76
CA GLY A 29 -20.76 -9.11 -20.23
C GLY A 29 -20.93 -9.54 -21.69
N ILE A 30 -22.00 -9.11 -22.38
CA ILE A 30 -22.27 -9.45 -23.79
C ILE A 30 -21.72 -8.39 -24.76
N ALA A 31 -21.66 -7.12 -24.34
CA ALA A 31 -21.24 -5.98 -25.17
C ALA A 31 -19.74 -5.92 -25.55
N GLY A 32 -18.97 -7.00 -25.40
CA GLY A 32 -17.53 -7.02 -25.67
C GLY A 32 -17.02 -8.35 -26.18
N ARG A 33 -15.90 -8.31 -26.91
CA ARG A 33 -15.16 -9.50 -27.32
C ARG A 33 -14.61 -10.18 -26.06
N MET A 34 -15.23 -11.28 -25.65
CA MET A 34 -14.87 -11.99 -24.42
C MET A 34 -13.40 -12.41 -24.41
N GLU A 35 -12.76 -12.59 -25.57
CA GLU A 35 -11.35 -12.96 -25.69
C GLU A 35 -10.45 -11.85 -25.14
N ILE A 36 -10.81 -10.59 -25.41
CA ILE A 36 -10.07 -9.42 -24.92
C ILE A 36 -10.24 -9.29 -23.41
N ILE A 37 -11.46 -9.49 -22.93
CA ILE A 37 -11.78 -9.38 -21.51
C ILE A 37 -11.08 -10.49 -20.71
N LEU A 38 -11.15 -11.73 -21.19
CA LEU A 38 -10.45 -12.89 -20.61
C LEU A 38 -8.93 -12.68 -20.67
N GLY A 39 -8.41 -12.23 -21.82
CA GLY A 39 -7.00 -11.93 -22.00
C GLY A 39 -6.50 -10.85 -21.03
N GLY A 40 -7.28 -9.78 -20.83
CA GLY A 40 -6.99 -8.74 -19.86
C GLY A 40 -6.96 -9.26 -18.42
N TRP A 41 -7.91 -10.12 -18.06
CA TRP A 41 -7.97 -10.73 -16.73
C TRP A 41 -6.76 -11.65 -16.47
N VAL A 42 -6.41 -12.52 -17.43
CA VAL A 42 -5.23 -13.38 -17.32
C VAL A 42 -3.93 -12.56 -17.30
N LEU A 43 -3.83 -11.53 -18.15
CA LEU A 43 -2.66 -10.64 -18.20
C LEU A 43 -2.44 -9.93 -16.87
N GLN A 44 -3.52 -9.48 -16.20
CA GLN A 44 -3.43 -8.87 -14.87
C GLN A 44 -2.75 -9.81 -13.86
N ILE A 45 -3.16 -11.08 -13.81
CA ILE A 45 -2.56 -12.09 -12.93
C ILE A 45 -1.09 -12.30 -13.29
N VAL A 46 -0.79 -12.53 -14.57
CA VAL A 46 0.59 -12.75 -15.03
C VAL A 46 1.49 -11.58 -14.65
N LEU A 47 1.03 -10.34 -14.79
CA LEU A 47 1.79 -9.16 -14.40
C LEU A 47 2.04 -9.09 -12.89
N VAL A 48 1.03 -9.36 -12.06
CA VAL A 48 1.18 -9.37 -10.60
C VAL A 48 2.18 -10.43 -10.14
N TRP A 49 2.07 -11.63 -10.71
CA TRP A 49 2.97 -12.74 -10.38
C TRP A 49 4.38 -12.54 -10.92
N SER A 50 4.52 -11.96 -12.11
CA SER A 50 5.82 -11.60 -12.66
C SER A 50 6.50 -10.53 -11.81
N ALA A 51 5.76 -9.49 -11.38
CA ALA A 51 6.27 -8.47 -10.48
C ALA A 51 6.73 -9.07 -9.15
N PHE A 52 5.96 -10.02 -8.60
CA PHE A 52 6.33 -10.72 -7.37
C PHE A 52 7.56 -11.63 -7.56
N ALA A 53 7.63 -12.37 -8.65
CA ALA A 53 8.78 -13.20 -9.00
C ALA A 53 10.05 -12.36 -9.24
N LEU A 54 9.90 -11.09 -9.62
CA LEU A 54 10.99 -10.12 -9.78
C LEU A 54 11.46 -9.52 -8.44
N LEU A 55 10.67 -9.59 -7.35
CA LEU A 55 11.07 -9.09 -6.02
C LEU A 55 12.38 -9.68 -5.47
N PRO A 56 12.69 -10.99 -5.56
CA PRO A 56 13.97 -11.51 -5.10
C PRO A 56 15.17 -10.94 -5.87
N PHE A 57 14.97 -10.56 -7.14
CA PHE A 57 15.98 -9.92 -7.99
C PHE A 57 16.13 -8.42 -7.71
N SER A 58 15.14 -7.80 -7.06
CA SER A 58 15.26 -6.43 -6.60
C SER A 58 16.37 -6.31 -5.57
N ARG A 59 17.38 -5.51 -5.90
CA ARG A 59 18.54 -5.23 -5.06
C ARG A 59 18.32 -3.89 -4.39
N ASP A 60 18.29 -3.87 -3.07
CA ASP A 60 18.08 -2.65 -2.29
C ASP A 60 19.27 -1.69 -2.46
N LYS A 61 19.17 -0.76 -3.40
CA LYS A 61 20.14 0.32 -3.57
C LYS A 61 19.85 1.41 -2.53
N GLY A 62 20.56 1.36 -1.40
CA GLY A 62 20.56 2.45 -0.40
C GLY A 62 20.50 2.03 1.06
N ARG A 63 20.17 0.77 1.38
CA ARG A 63 20.03 0.31 2.79
C ARG A 63 21.31 -0.29 3.39
N SER A 64 22.24 -0.77 2.57
CA SER A 64 23.42 -1.51 3.05
C SER A 64 24.43 -0.66 3.82
N LEU A 65 24.40 0.68 3.67
CA LEU A 65 25.33 1.58 4.37
C LEU A 65 24.87 2.01 5.77
N LEU A 66 23.57 1.84 6.12
CA LEU A 66 23.05 2.09 7.47
C LEU A 66 22.86 0.80 8.30
N SER A 67 22.91 -0.38 7.66
CA SER A 67 22.58 -1.66 8.32
C SER A 67 23.65 -2.18 9.28
N GLY A 68 24.88 -1.65 9.24
CA GLY A 68 25.97 -2.10 10.11
C GLY A 68 25.81 -1.72 11.59
N GLN A 69 24.80 -0.92 11.95
CA GLN A 69 24.60 -0.43 13.32
C GLN A 69 23.33 -0.95 14.02
N ILE A 70 22.44 -1.65 13.31
CA ILE A 70 21.17 -2.21 13.83
C ILE A 70 21.14 -3.74 13.64
N GLU A 71 22.31 -4.37 13.54
CA GLU A 71 22.44 -5.79 13.21
C GLU A 71 22.13 -6.73 14.39
N PHE A 72 21.91 -6.20 15.60
CA PHE A 72 21.89 -7.02 16.82
C PHE A 72 20.53 -7.55 17.30
N GLU A 73 19.38 -7.12 16.75
CA GLU A 73 18.07 -7.62 17.22
C GLU A 73 17.10 -8.13 16.14
N GLN A 74 17.35 -7.87 14.85
CA GLN A 74 16.38 -8.20 13.78
C GLN A 74 16.61 -9.55 13.07
N SER A 75 17.60 -10.34 13.49
CA SER A 75 18.24 -11.38 12.67
C SER A 75 17.41 -12.65 12.37
N GLU A 76 16.36 -12.96 13.13
CA GLU A 76 15.64 -14.24 12.95
C GLU A 76 14.29 -14.13 12.20
N ARG A 77 13.54 -13.02 12.34
CA ARG A 77 12.18 -12.90 11.75
C ARG A 77 12.10 -12.20 10.38
N LEU A 78 13.13 -11.47 9.97
CA LEU A 78 13.13 -10.66 8.73
C LEU A 78 13.73 -11.34 7.50
N LYS A 79 14.13 -12.61 7.60
CA LYS A 79 14.89 -13.29 6.54
C LYS A 79 14.06 -13.72 5.32
N ARG A 80 12.73 -13.64 5.37
CA ARG A 80 11.86 -13.86 4.18
C ARG A 80 11.53 -12.52 3.51
N LYS A 81 12.21 -12.24 2.39
CA LYS A 81 11.82 -11.20 1.44
C LYS A 81 10.38 -11.49 0.98
N GLY A 82 9.42 -10.66 1.38
CA GLY A 82 8.00 -10.80 1.03
C GLY A 82 7.01 -10.69 2.18
N GLY A 83 7.44 -10.94 3.43
CA GLY A 83 6.65 -10.68 4.64
C GLY A 83 5.17 -11.09 4.58
N MET A 84 4.28 -10.20 5.01
CA MET A 84 2.82 -10.38 5.00
C MET A 84 2.22 -10.40 3.58
N LEU A 85 2.90 -9.78 2.59
CA LEU A 85 2.42 -9.66 1.21
C LEU A 85 2.25 -11.03 0.55
N VAL A 86 3.06 -12.01 0.93
CA VAL A 86 2.95 -13.41 0.44
C VAL A 86 1.60 -14.01 0.75
N TYR A 87 1.05 -13.78 1.95
CA TYR A 87 -0.25 -14.35 2.34
C TYR A 87 -1.39 -13.79 1.49
N PHE A 88 -1.36 -12.49 1.20
CA PHE A 88 -2.30 -11.87 0.28
C PHE A 88 -2.17 -12.41 -1.14
N LEU A 89 -0.93 -12.60 -1.62
CA LEU A 89 -0.68 -13.16 -2.94
C LEU A 89 -1.18 -14.61 -3.06
N VAL A 90 -1.00 -15.43 -2.03
CA VAL A 90 -1.54 -16.79 -1.98
C VAL A 90 -3.07 -16.78 -2.00
N LEU A 91 -3.70 -15.87 -1.25
CA LEU A 91 -5.15 -15.68 -1.28
C LEU A 91 -5.65 -15.30 -2.69
N ASP A 92 -4.94 -14.41 -3.37
CA ASP A 92 -5.24 -14.01 -4.75
C ASP A 92 -5.17 -15.22 -5.71
N MET A 93 -4.13 -16.04 -5.60
CA MET A 93 -3.99 -17.27 -6.41
C MET A 93 -5.12 -18.26 -6.16
N ILE A 94 -5.45 -18.52 -4.89
CA ILE A 94 -6.53 -19.44 -4.52
C ILE A 94 -7.84 -18.92 -5.10
N THR A 95 -8.10 -17.61 -5.01
CA THR A 95 -9.31 -17.00 -5.55
C THR A 95 -9.39 -17.11 -7.07
N PHE A 96 -8.27 -16.85 -7.76
CA PHE A 96 -8.18 -16.99 -9.21
C PHE A 96 -8.43 -18.44 -9.67
N LEU A 97 -7.79 -19.40 -9.00
CA LEU A 97 -7.96 -20.83 -9.30
C LEU A 97 -9.39 -21.30 -9.00
N ALA A 98 -10.01 -20.82 -7.92
CA ALA A 98 -11.40 -21.12 -7.59
C ALA A 98 -12.36 -20.56 -8.64
N CYS A 99 -12.19 -19.29 -9.06
CA CYS A 99 -13.03 -18.67 -10.09
C CYS A 99 -12.85 -19.35 -11.46
N SER A 100 -11.62 -19.64 -11.85
CA SER A 100 -11.30 -20.34 -13.11
C SER A 100 -11.83 -21.76 -13.11
N GLY A 101 -11.65 -22.49 -12.00
CA GLY A 101 -12.14 -23.85 -11.82
C GLY A 101 -13.67 -23.93 -11.86
N PHE A 102 -14.35 -22.98 -11.22
CA PHE A 102 -15.81 -22.87 -11.27
C PHE A 102 -16.32 -22.61 -12.69
N LEU A 103 -15.67 -21.70 -13.43
CA LEU A 103 -15.98 -21.43 -14.83
C LEU A 103 -15.81 -22.66 -15.73
N LEU A 104 -14.68 -23.38 -15.59
CA LEU A 104 -14.41 -24.59 -16.36
C LEU A 104 -15.39 -25.71 -16.03
N TRP A 105 -15.73 -25.87 -14.76
CA TRP A 105 -16.73 -26.83 -14.30
C TRP A 105 -18.11 -26.50 -14.88
N PHE A 106 -18.55 -25.25 -14.78
CA PHE A 106 -19.82 -24.79 -15.34
C PHE A 106 -19.86 -25.01 -16.86
N ALA A 107 -18.81 -24.61 -17.58
CA ALA A 107 -18.71 -24.84 -19.02
C ALA A 107 -18.76 -26.33 -19.39
N SER A 108 -18.14 -27.21 -18.59
CA SER A 108 -18.10 -28.66 -18.83
C SER A 108 -19.43 -29.37 -18.57
N THR A 109 -20.31 -28.78 -17.74
CA THR A 109 -21.65 -29.35 -17.49
C THR A 109 -22.65 -29.05 -18.60
N ARG A 110 -22.31 -28.17 -19.54
CA ARG A 110 -23.13 -27.86 -20.71
C ARG A 110 -22.82 -28.88 -21.83
N PRO A 111 -23.83 -29.60 -22.37
CA PRO A 111 -23.62 -30.65 -23.38
C PRO A 111 -23.33 -30.11 -24.79
N VAL A 112 -22.87 -28.86 -24.91
CA VAL A 112 -22.53 -28.20 -26.18
C VAL A 112 -21.04 -28.30 -26.45
N SER A 113 -20.65 -28.38 -27.73
CA SER A 113 -19.25 -28.32 -28.16
C SER A 113 -18.58 -27.07 -27.59
N PHE A 114 -17.29 -27.17 -27.19
CA PHE A 114 -16.55 -26.10 -26.50
C PHE A 114 -16.66 -24.72 -27.19
N ASP A 115 -16.68 -24.71 -28.53
CA ASP A 115 -16.81 -23.50 -29.35
C ASP A 115 -18.20 -22.86 -29.25
N GLN A 116 -19.26 -23.68 -29.13
CA GLN A 116 -20.63 -23.22 -28.90
C GLN A 116 -20.90 -22.88 -27.43
N ALA A 117 -20.27 -23.59 -26.48
CA ALA A 117 -20.35 -23.29 -25.06
C ALA A 117 -19.82 -21.87 -24.75
N TYR A 118 -18.83 -21.41 -25.50
CA TYR A 118 -18.28 -20.06 -25.37
C TYR A 118 -19.24 -18.95 -25.84
N GLN A 119 -20.09 -19.25 -26.83
CA GLN A 119 -21.08 -18.30 -27.34
C GLN A 119 -22.37 -18.25 -26.51
N ASP A 120 -22.59 -19.25 -25.66
CA ASP A 120 -23.75 -19.35 -24.78
C ASP A 120 -23.81 -18.17 -23.80
N TRP A 121 -24.92 -17.41 -23.83
CA TRP A 121 -25.13 -16.21 -23.02
C TRP A 121 -25.00 -16.50 -21.52
N ALA A 122 -25.37 -17.70 -21.08
CA ALA A 122 -25.26 -18.13 -19.69
C ALA A 122 -23.80 -18.20 -19.23
N VAL A 123 -22.90 -18.70 -20.08
CA VAL A 123 -21.46 -18.77 -19.77
C VAL A 123 -20.85 -17.36 -19.70
N LYS A 124 -21.30 -16.44 -20.57
CA LYS A 124 -20.88 -15.02 -20.53
C LYS A 124 -21.27 -14.35 -19.21
N HIS A 125 -22.49 -14.59 -18.74
CA HIS A 125 -22.97 -14.06 -17.46
C HIS A 125 -22.23 -14.66 -16.26
N VAL A 126 -21.98 -15.98 -16.26
CA VAL A 126 -21.20 -16.63 -15.20
C VAL A 126 -19.77 -16.09 -15.19
N PHE A 127 -19.16 -15.90 -16.35
CA PHE A 127 -17.84 -15.30 -16.47
C PHE A 127 -17.82 -13.89 -15.87
N PHE A 128 -18.79 -13.06 -16.22
CA PHE A 128 -18.92 -11.71 -15.68
C PHE A 128 -19.15 -11.70 -14.16
N ALA A 129 -19.97 -12.61 -13.64
CA ALA A 129 -20.19 -12.78 -12.21
C ALA A 129 -18.90 -13.21 -11.48
N CYS A 130 -18.13 -14.14 -12.04
CA CYS A 130 -16.83 -14.55 -11.51
C CYS A 130 -15.85 -13.36 -11.46
N GLN A 131 -15.84 -12.49 -12.48
CA GLN A 131 -15.01 -11.28 -12.45
C GLN A 131 -15.40 -10.32 -11.33
N ILE A 132 -16.70 -10.15 -11.09
CA ILE A 132 -17.20 -9.31 -9.99
C ILE A 132 -16.77 -9.90 -8.65
N VAL A 133 -17.00 -11.20 -8.43
CA VAL A 133 -16.63 -11.91 -7.20
C VAL A 133 -15.12 -11.84 -6.96
N TYR A 134 -14.31 -12.13 -7.99
CA TYR A 134 -12.86 -12.00 -7.93
C TYR A 134 -12.45 -10.55 -7.58
N GLY A 135 -13.08 -9.56 -8.21
CA GLY A 135 -12.86 -8.14 -7.91
C GLY A 135 -13.15 -7.80 -6.44
N PHE A 136 -14.23 -8.32 -5.86
CA PHE A 136 -14.55 -8.11 -4.44
C PHE A 136 -13.59 -8.86 -3.51
N LEU A 137 -13.18 -10.08 -3.84
CA LEU A 137 -12.19 -10.83 -3.05
C LEU A 137 -10.79 -10.21 -3.13
N SER A 138 -10.50 -9.46 -4.19
CA SER A 138 -9.27 -8.67 -4.34
C SER A 138 -9.32 -7.31 -3.62
N MET A 139 -10.47 -6.91 -3.06
CA MET A 139 -10.62 -5.64 -2.33
C MET A 139 -9.62 -5.41 -1.19
N PRO A 140 -9.14 -6.40 -0.41
CA PRO A 140 -8.01 -6.20 0.52
C PRO A 140 -6.77 -5.55 -0.11
N PHE A 141 -6.49 -5.78 -1.40
CA PHE A 141 -5.39 -5.13 -2.09
C PHE A 141 -5.63 -3.63 -2.37
N PHE A 142 -6.89 -3.21 -2.44
CA PHE A 142 -7.26 -1.80 -2.58
C PHE A 142 -6.78 -0.98 -1.38
N PHE A 143 -6.89 -1.54 -0.18
CA PHE A 143 -6.37 -0.90 1.03
C PHE A 143 -4.85 -0.70 0.96
N PHE A 144 -4.11 -1.61 0.33
CA PHE A 144 -2.68 -1.43 0.10
C PHE A 144 -2.34 -0.44 -1.01
N THR A 145 -3.29 -0.03 -1.85
CA THR A 145 -3.04 1.00 -2.86
C THR A 145 -3.14 2.41 -2.28
N LEU A 146 -3.89 2.59 -1.19
CA LEU A 146 -4.03 3.88 -0.51
C LEU A 146 -2.70 4.33 0.13
N PRO A 147 -2.19 5.53 -0.21
CA PRO A 147 -0.87 5.99 0.25
C PRO A 147 -0.75 6.10 1.78
N VAL A 148 -1.86 6.38 2.47
CA VAL A 148 -1.93 6.46 3.94
C VAL A 148 -1.68 5.09 4.56
N LEU A 149 -2.34 4.06 4.05
CA LEU A 149 -2.19 2.69 4.53
C LEU A 149 -0.82 2.13 4.14
N LYS A 150 -0.27 2.48 2.97
CA LYS A 150 1.13 2.14 2.64
C LYS A 150 2.09 2.68 3.70
N ALA A 151 2.00 3.95 4.08
CA ALA A 151 2.89 4.54 5.09
C ALA A 151 2.82 3.82 6.44
N ILE A 152 1.61 3.43 6.87
CA ILE A 152 1.38 2.70 8.12
C ILE A 152 1.91 1.25 8.02
N LEU A 153 1.60 0.57 6.92
CA LEU A 153 1.86 -0.87 6.80
C LEU A 153 3.30 -1.18 6.40
N THR A 154 3.93 -0.32 5.59
CA THR A 154 5.31 -0.53 5.16
C THR A 154 6.33 0.08 6.11
N HIS A 155 5.89 0.88 7.11
CA HIS A 155 6.78 1.71 7.93
C HIS A 155 7.90 2.31 7.08
N ALA A 156 7.54 2.88 5.92
CA ALA A 156 8.54 3.37 4.98
C ALA A 156 9.27 4.54 5.64
N VAL A 157 10.52 4.30 6.02
CA VAL A 157 11.40 5.33 6.56
C VAL A 157 11.60 6.38 5.47
N PRO A 158 11.53 7.69 5.80
CA PRO A 158 11.80 8.75 4.85
C PRO A 158 13.07 8.46 4.05
N THR A 159 12.95 8.47 2.73
CA THR A 159 14.07 8.20 1.83
C THR A 159 15.01 9.39 1.91
N ALA A 160 16.29 9.15 2.20
CA ALA A 160 17.28 10.21 2.39
C ALA A 160 17.73 10.83 1.05
N TYR A 161 16.81 11.07 0.12
CA TYR A 161 17.08 11.68 -1.19
C TYR A 161 16.59 13.12 -1.20
N ASN A 162 17.40 14.02 -1.76
CA ASN A 162 16.95 15.39 -2.02
C ASN A 162 16.08 15.45 -3.29
N ARG A 163 15.51 16.63 -3.56
CA ARG A 163 14.65 16.89 -4.74
C ARG A 163 15.37 16.67 -6.08
N ASN A 164 16.70 16.65 -6.09
CA ASN A 164 17.55 16.38 -7.25
C ASN A 164 17.89 14.88 -7.40
N GLY A 165 17.33 14.00 -6.56
CA GLY A 165 17.59 12.56 -6.61
C GLY A 165 18.97 12.15 -6.07
N ILE A 166 19.67 13.03 -5.36
CA ILE A 166 20.96 12.75 -4.74
C ILE A 166 20.72 12.17 -3.35
N CYS A 167 21.36 11.03 -3.05
CA CYS A 167 21.37 10.45 -1.71
C CYS A 167 22.14 11.39 -0.76
N CYS A 168 21.42 11.96 0.21
CA CYS A 168 21.97 12.80 1.26
C CYS A 168 22.13 11.96 2.53
N ARG A 169 23.12 12.31 3.36
CA ARG A 169 23.23 11.74 4.70
C ARG A 169 21.98 12.12 5.48
N TYR A 170 21.26 11.12 6.01
CA TYR A 170 20.09 11.37 6.85
C TYR A 170 20.52 12.23 8.03
N THR A 171 20.07 13.48 8.04
CA THR A 171 20.28 14.38 9.16
C THR A 171 19.07 14.17 10.03
N TYR A 172 19.26 13.54 11.18
CA TYR A 172 18.17 13.41 12.16
C TYR A 172 17.68 14.83 12.44
N PRO A 173 16.35 15.09 12.44
CA PRO A 173 15.86 16.32 13.01
C PRO A 173 16.44 16.38 14.41
N GLU A 174 17.30 17.38 14.64
CA GLU A 174 17.95 17.59 15.92
C GLU A 174 16.85 17.47 16.97
N SER A 175 16.97 16.47 17.86
CA SER A 175 15.83 16.09 18.68
C SER A 175 15.34 17.35 19.38
N SER A 176 14.04 17.64 19.32
CA SER A 176 13.47 18.82 19.95
C SER A 176 13.83 18.96 21.43
N ARG A 177 14.31 17.87 22.04
CA ARG A 177 14.93 17.80 23.37
C ARG A 177 16.30 18.48 23.43
N GLN A 178 17.22 18.18 22.52
CA GLN A 178 18.55 18.82 22.47
C GLN A 178 18.45 20.30 22.10
N SER A 179 17.59 20.65 21.14
CA SER A 179 17.37 22.07 20.82
C SER A 179 16.68 22.82 21.97
N ARG A 180 15.80 22.16 22.74
CA ARG A 180 15.24 22.72 23.99
C ARG A 180 16.26 22.82 25.12
N GLU A 181 17.12 21.83 25.29
CA GLU A 181 18.17 21.82 26.32
C GLU A 181 19.24 22.88 26.03
N ALA A 182 19.67 23.01 24.77
CA ALA A 182 20.57 24.07 24.33
C ALA A 182 19.95 25.46 24.55
N ALA A 183 18.69 25.67 24.14
CA ALA A 183 17.99 26.93 24.37
C ALA A 183 17.85 27.25 25.87
N LYS A 184 17.57 26.23 26.71
CA LYS A 184 17.46 26.39 28.16
C LYS A 184 18.81 26.70 28.81
N GLN A 185 19.89 26.13 28.30
CA GLN A 185 21.24 26.36 28.80
C GLN A 185 21.75 27.75 28.43
N GLU A 186 21.42 28.24 27.24
CA GLU A 186 21.67 29.62 26.79
C GLU A 186 20.88 30.64 27.64
N GLU A 187 19.62 30.34 27.97
CA GLU A 187 18.80 31.18 28.86
C GLU A 187 19.38 31.26 30.30
N ILE A 188 19.86 30.13 30.84
CA ILE A 188 20.49 30.10 32.17
C ILE A 188 21.78 30.93 32.19
N LEU A 189 22.61 30.83 31.15
CA LEU A 189 23.86 31.58 31.05
C LEU A 189 23.59 33.10 31.02
N SER A 190 22.58 33.53 30.25
CA SER A 190 22.18 34.94 30.17
C SER A 190 21.68 35.49 31.53
N GLN A 191 20.91 34.70 32.29
CA GLN A 191 20.49 35.10 33.64
C GLN A 191 21.68 35.21 34.60
N GLN A 192 22.66 34.31 34.49
CA GLN A 192 23.82 34.31 35.37
C GLN A 192 24.70 35.55 35.11
N GLU A 193 24.95 35.90 33.86
CA GLU A 193 25.65 37.13 33.48
C GLU A 193 24.93 38.39 33.98
N SER A 194 23.60 38.42 33.83
CA SER A 194 22.77 39.54 34.31
C SER A 194 22.89 39.74 35.83
N ASN A 195 22.89 38.65 36.60
CA ASN A 195 23.06 38.69 38.05
C ASN A 195 24.47 39.12 38.48
N THR A 196 25.51 38.70 37.74
CA THR A 196 26.89 39.14 37.99
C THR A 196 27.03 40.63 37.77
N ILE A 197 26.49 41.15 36.65
CA ILE A 197 26.52 42.60 36.34
C ILE A 197 25.77 43.39 37.42
N LEU A 198 24.60 42.93 37.85
CA LEU A 198 23.84 43.55 38.95
C LEU A 198 24.62 43.55 40.28
N GLY A 199 25.36 42.48 40.56
CA GLY A 199 26.22 42.39 41.73
C GLY A 199 27.36 43.41 41.72
N ASP A 200 28.03 43.58 40.58
CA ASP A 200 29.12 44.53 40.41
C ASP A 200 28.63 45.98 40.52
N VAL A 201 27.49 46.31 39.89
CA VAL A 201 26.86 47.62 40.00
C VAL A 201 26.46 47.92 41.46
N LYS A 202 25.88 46.94 42.16
CA LYS A 202 25.52 47.07 43.58
C LYS A 202 26.76 47.26 44.47
N GLY A 203 27.87 46.59 44.16
CA GLY A 203 29.14 46.73 44.86
C GLY A 203 29.81 48.10 44.67
N LEU A 204 29.69 48.68 43.46
CA LEU A 204 30.10 50.05 43.17
C LEU A 204 29.25 51.08 43.95
N PHE A 205 27.94 50.87 44.00
CA PHE A 205 27.02 51.82 44.63
C PHE A 205 27.06 51.82 46.16
N LEU A 206 27.27 50.65 46.78
CA LEU A 206 27.31 50.52 48.24
C LEU A 206 28.68 50.80 48.85
N GLY A 207 29.71 51.06 48.04
CA GLY A 207 31.06 51.35 48.50
C GLY A 207 31.70 50.16 49.22
N ARG A 208 32.47 49.35 48.48
CA ARG A 208 33.30 48.31 49.12
C ARG A 208 34.23 48.96 50.16
N PRO A 209 34.20 48.55 51.45
CA PRO A 209 35.23 48.98 52.38
C PRO A 209 36.57 48.48 51.87
N SER A 210 37.52 49.40 51.72
CA SER A 210 38.90 49.08 51.33
C SER A 210 39.46 48.02 52.29
N PRO A 211 40.10 46.95 51.80
CA PRO A 211 40.81 46.05 52.69
C PRO A 211 41.90 46.86 53.39
N ALA A 212 41.80 46.93 54.72
CA ALA A 212 42.81 47.58 55.56
C ALA A 212 44.14 46.83 55.36
N GLN A 213 45.17 47.58 54.96
CA GLN A 213 46.57 47.13 54.97
C GLN A 213 47.10 47.03 56.40
#